data_AF-A0A7G6S8Z8-F1
#
_entry.id   AF-A0A7G6S8Z8-F1
#
_cell.length_a   1.000
_cell.length_b   1.000
_cell.length_c   1.000
_cell.angle_alpha   90.00
_cell.angle_beta   90.00
_cell.angle_gamma   90.00
#
_symmetry.space_group_name_H-M   'P 1'
#
loop_
_entity.id
_entity.type
_entity.pdbx_description
1 polymer ?
#
loop_
_entity_poly.entity_id
_entity_poly.type
_entity_poly.pdbx_seq_one_letter_code
_entity_poly.pdbx_strand_id
1 'polypeptide(L)'
;MYRYIFAIAVAVGGMQLVSVPAAQAQERPIKCESRKFRYNECDTDMRRPRIIRQLSGSACIPGQSWGFSRGTIWVDKGCSAVFADSGGGERPRWRDQDDRPRWRDDRYPRRDYRRDRNYDNQDPYYQPDNY
;
A
#
# COMPACT_ATOMS: atom_id res chain seq x y z
N MET A 1 -45.18 58.21 5.32
CA MET A 1 -46.53 57.73 4.97
C MET A 1 -46.37 56.52 4.07
N TYR A 2 -46.87 55.36 4.51
CA TYR A 2 -46.93 54.01 3.90
C TYR A 2 -45.97 53.67 2.74
N ARG A 3 -45.23 52.57 2.89
CA ARG A 3 -45.54 51.36 2.13
C ARG A 3 -44.93 50.10 2.74
N TYR A 4 -45.83 49.25 3.23
CA TYR A 4 -45.62 47.82 3.39
C TYR A 4 -45.46 47.14 2.02
N ILE A 5 -45.16 45.84 2.08
CA ILE A 5 -45.30 44.78 1.08
C ILE A 5 -44.20 44.72 0.00
N PHE A 6 -43.51 43.60 -0.28
CA PHE A 6 -43.78 42.18 -0.08
C PHE A 6 -42.48 41.42 0.24
N ALA A 7 -42.59 40.41 1.10
CA ALA A 7 -41.63 39.31 1.17
C ALA A 7 -41.51 38.67 -0.21
N ILE A 8 -40.30 38.59 -0.74
CA ILE A 8 -39.99 37.59 -1.76
C ILE A 8 -39.01 36.61 -1.13
N ALA A 9 -39.58 35.54 -0.59
CA ALA A 9 -38.85 34.32 -0.34
C ALA A 9 -38.46 33.74 -1.71
N VAL A 10 -37.34 34.21 -2.29
CA VAL A 10 -36.73 33.46 -3.39
C VAL A 10 -35.91 32.37 -2.74
N ALA A 11 -36.55 31.22 -2.56
CA ALA A 11 -35.87 29.96 -2.37
C ALA A 11 -35.10 29.64 -3.65
N VAL A 12 -33.90 30.21 -3.83
CA VAL A 12 -32.91 29.63 -4.74
C VAL A 12 -32.19 28.54 -3.96
N GLY A 13 -32.92 27.43 -3.75
CA GLY A 13 -32.33 26.15 -3.39
C GLY A 13 -31.55 25.63 -4.60
N GLY A 14 -30.32 26.11 -4.77
CA GLY A 14 -29.45 25.76 -5.89
C GLY A 14 -28.14 25.20 -5.38
N MET A 15 -28.08 23.87 -5.32
CA MET A 15 -26.86 23.04 -5.37
C MET A 15 -25.64 23.61 -4.65
N GLN A 16 -25.61 23.47 -3.33
CA GLN A 16 -24.36 23.57 -2.58
C GLN A 16 -23.48 22.41 -3.04
N LEU A 17 -22.46 22.70 -3.85
CA LEU A 17 -21.33 21.80 -4.06
C LEU A 17 -20.59 21.70 -2.73
N VAL A 18 -21.09 20.85 -1.83
CA VAL A 18 -20.34 20.47 -0.64
C VAL A 18 -19.07 19.79 -1.16
N SER A 19 -17.95 20.49 -1.04
CA SER A 19 -16.64 19.88 -1.25
C SER A 19 -16.52 18.75 -0.23
N VAL A 20 -16.77 17.52 -0.68
CA VAL A 20 -16.42 16.35 0.11
C VAL A 20 -14.92 16.46 0.32
N PRO A 21 -14.41 16.63 1.55
CA PRO A 21 -12.98 16.49 1.72
C PRO A 21 -12.72 15.06 1.27
N ALA A 22 -11.93 14.90 0.21
CA ALA A 22 -11.21 13.65 0.07
C ALA A 22 -10.48 13.55 1.41
N ALA A 23 -10.92 12.64 2.27
CA ALA A 23 -10.12 12.18 3.38
C ALA A 23 -8.90 11.53 2.71
N GLN A 24 -7.97 12.39 2.28
CA GLN A 24 -6.65 11.99 1.93
C GLN A 24 -6.17 11.42 3.24
N ALA A 25 -6.20 10.10 3.35
CA ALA A 25 -5.34 9.37 4.26
C ALA A 25 -3.95 9.84 3.87
N GLN A 26 -3.55 10.98 4.45
CA GLN A 26 -2.24 11.52 4.25
C GLN A 26 -1.39 10.50 4.99
N GLU A 27 -0.81 9.56 4.23
CA GLU A 27 0.23 8.65 4.69
C GLU A 27 1.43 9.52 5.05
N ARG A 28 1.28 10.25 6.15
CA ARG A 28 2.31 11.13 6.68
C ARG A 28 3.29 10.22 7.37
N PRO A 29 4.58 10.31 7.03
CA PRO A 29 5.57 9.59 7.79
C PRO A 29 5.54 10.07 9.24
N ILE A 30 5.45 9.13 10.19
CA ILE A 30 5.41 9.41 11.62
C ILE A 30 6.78 9.08 12.21
N LYS A 31 7.28 9.99 13.04
CA LYS A 31 8.52 9.78 13.80
C LYS A 31 8.16 9.21 15.17
N CYS A 32 8.71 8.04 15.51
CA CYS A 32 8.55 7.41 16.82
C CYS A 32 9.92 7.10 17.45
N GLU A 33 10.09 7.42 18.73
CA GLU A 33 11.38 7.37 19.42
C GLU A 33 11.29 6.68 20.78
N SER A 34 12.19 5.72 21.03
CA SER A 34 12.45 5.16 22.36
C SER A 34 13.46 6.04 23.10
N ARG A 35 12.97 6.87 24.02
CA ARG A 35 13.82 7.76 24.82
C ARG A 35 14.32 7.03 26.05
N LYS A 36 15.61 7.20 26.38
CA LYS A 36 16.26 6.55 27.54
C LYS A 36 16.06 5.02 27.57
N PHE A 37 16.04 4.37 26.40
CA PHE A 37 15.82 2.92 26.27
C PHE A 37 14.50 2.42 26.89
N ARG A 38 13.46 3.26 26.88
CA ARG A 38 12.12 2.90 27.37
C ARG A 38 11.17 2.61 26.23
N TYR A 39 10.22 1.73 26.50
CA TYR A 39 9.06 1.49 25.66
C TYR A 39 8.28 2.78 25.42
N ASN A 40 7.92 3.03 24.18
CA ASN A 40 7.10 4.17 23.78
C ASN A 40 6.16 3.76 22.64
N GLU A 41 4.99 4.39 22.58
CA GLU A 41 3.93 4.12 21.62
C GLU A 41 3.57 5.39 20.85
N CYS A 42 3.32 5.24 19.55
CA CYS A 42 2.89 6.31 18.66
C CYS A 42 1.68 5.83 17.86
N ASP A 43 0.56 6.52 18.05
CA ASP A 43 -0.67 6.22 17.30
C ASP A 43 -0.50 6.52 15.82
N THR A 44 -1.09 5.67 14.98
CA THR A 44 -1.01 5.81 13.54
C THR A 44 -2.21 5.20 12.82
N ASP A 45 -2.66 5.88 11.77
CA ASP A 45 -3.67 5.34 10.85
C ASP A 45 -3.07 4.44 9.75
N MET A 46 -1.77 4.11 9.83
CA MET A 46 -1.09 3.26 8.86
C MET A 46 -1.60 1.81 8.92
N ARG A 47 -1.73 1.17 7.76
CA ARG A 47 -2.16 -0.23 7.67
C ARG A 47 -1.00 -1.21 7.85
N ARG A 48 0.17 -0.87 7.31
CA ARG A 48 1.37 -1.70 7.25
C ARG A 48 2.62 -0.82 7.39
N PRO A 49 2.89 -0.28 8.59
CA PRO A 49 4.03 0.61 8.78
C PRO A 49 5.36 -0.09 8.51
N ARG A 50 6.26 0.65 7.87
CA ARG A 50 7.63 0.26 7.56
C ARG A 50 8.58 1.40 7.91
N ILE A 51 9.78 1.05 8.35
CA ILE A 51 10.82 2.04 8.62
C ILE A 51 11.32 2.60 7.28
N ILE A 52 11.19 3.90 7.09
CA ILE A 52 11.75 4.61 5.92
C ILE A 52 13.04 5.34 6.25
N ARG A 53 13.30 5.62 7.53
CA ARG A 53 14.55 6.22 8.01
C ARG A 53 14.81 5.87 9.46
N GLN A 54 15.97 5.31 9.77
CA GLN A 54 16.41 5.13 11.15
C GLN A 54 17.04 6.45 11.67
N LEU A 55 16.71 6.81 12.91
CA LEU A 55 17.21 8.02 13.59
C LEU A 55 18.16 7.68 14.75
N SER A 56 18.06 6.50 15.35
CA SER A 56 18.94 6.03 16.42
C SER A 56 20.18 5.29 15.90
N GLY A 57 21.25 5.28 16.69
CA GLY A 57 22.36 4.34 16.52
C GLY A 57 22.00 2.91 16.96
N SER A 58 21.05 2.75 17.89
CA SER A 58 20.51 1.45 18.30
C SER A 58 19.68 0.81 17.18
N ALA A 59 19.80 -0.51 17.04
CA ALA A 59 19.13 -1.27 15.99
C ALA A 59 17.61 -1.32 16.16
N CYS A 60 16.88 -1.06 15.09
CA CYS A 60 15.43 -1.20 15.01
C CYS A 60 15.06 -2.55 14.37
N ILE A 61 14.89 -3.57 15.20
CA ILE A 61 14.61 -4.95 14.81
C ILE A 61 13.11 -5.25 15.03
N PRO A 62 12.38 -5.71 13.98
CA PRO A 62 10.97 -6.07 14.11
C PRO A 62 10.73 -7.11 15.21
N GLY A 63 9.74 -6.86 16.06
CA GLY A 63 9.37 -7.73 17.17
C GLY A 63 10.31 -7.69 18.38
N GLN A 64 11.45 -6.99 18.30
CA GLN A 64 12.42 -6.90 19.41
C GLN A 64 12.60 -5.50 19.97
N SER A 65 12.75 -4.50 19.10
CA SER A 65 12.91 -3.08 19.47
C SER A 65 11.90 -2.17 18.78
N TRP A 66 11.08 -2.71 17.87
CA TRP A 66 9.86 -2.04 17.42
C TRP A 66 8.83 -3.04 16.92
N GLY A 67 7.59 -2.60 16.81
CA GLY A 67 6.52 -3.36 16.18
C GLY A 67 5.29 -2.52 15.94
N PHE A 68 4.26 -3.16 15.39
CA PHE A 68 2.97 -2.54 15.10
C PHE A 68 1.85 -3.43 15.59
N SER A 69 0.94 -2.87 16.39
CA SER A 69 -0.21 -3.60 16.94
C SER A 69 -1.37 -2.64 17.16
N ARG A 70 -2.59 -3.06 16.82
CA ARG A 70 -3.83 -2.31 17.09
C ARG A 70 -3.86 -0.85 16.61
N GLY A 71 -3.14 -0.52 15.53
CA GLY A 71 -3.07 0.87 15.04
C GLY A 71 -2.02 1.72 15.75
N THR A 72 -1.16 1.12 16.56
CA THR A 72 -0.11 1.83 17.28
C THR A 72 1.24 1.19 16.97
N ILE A 73 2.22 2.04 16.67
CA ILE A 73 3.62 1.62 16.54
C ILE A 73 4.24 1.72 17.92
N TRP A 74 4.92 0.67 18.36
CA TRP A 74 5.72 0.71 19.56
C TRP A 74 7.20 0.62 19.22
N VAL A 75 8.02 1.28 20.02
CA VAL A 75 9.49 1.28 19.94
C VAL A 75 10.08 1.09 21.33
N ASP A 76 11.17 0.35 21.42
CA ASP A 76 11.84 0.02 22.67
C ASP A 76 13.36 -0.11 22.47
N LYS A 77 14.12 -0.28 23.55
CA LYS A 77 15.58 -0.53 23.51
C LYS A 77 16.37 0.52 22.74
N GLY A 78 15.89 1.77 22.73
CA GLY A 78 16.56 2.89 22.08
C GLY A 78 16.31 3.00 20.58
N CYS A 79 15.45 2.16 20.00
CA CYS A 79 15.05 2.32 18.60
C CYS A 79 14.31 3.66 18.39
N SER A 80 14.80 4.45 17.43
CA SER A 80 14.14 5.66 16.97
C SER A 80 14.14 5.68 15.45
N ALA A 81 12.97 5.82 14.85
CA ALA A 81 12.81 5.74 13.41
C ALA A 81 11.63 6.58 12.91
N VAL A 82 11.65 6.85 11.61
CA VAL A 82 10.53 7.39 10.85
C VAL A 82 9.86 6.22 10.14
N PHE A 83 8.57 6.09 10.37
CA PHE A 83 7.70 5.08 9.81
C PHE A 83 6.81 5.70 8.76
N ALA A 84 6.53 4.97 7.69
CA ALA A 84 5.49 5.32 6.73
C ALA A 84 4.71 4.06 6.36
N ASP A 85 3.49 4.23 5.87
CA ASP A 85 2.73 3.07 5.43
C ASP A 85 3.43 2.39 4.24
N SER A 86 3.15 1.11 4.13
CA SER A 86 3.42 0.29 2.98
C SER A 86 2.75 0.79 1.69
N GLY A 87 1.82 1.75 1.84
CA GLY A 87 1.10 2.51 0.84
C GLY A 87 1.53 2.25 -0.58
N GLY A 88 0.73 1.44 -1.26
CA GLY A 88 0.86 1.24 -2.69
C GLY A 88 0.66 2.58 -3.37
N GLY A 89 1.76 3.28 -3.67
CA GLY A 89 1.78 4.25 -4.76
C GLY A 89 1.05 3.59 -5.91
N GLU A 90 0.12 4.32 -6.53
CA GLU A 90 -0.73 3.79 -7.57
C GLU A 90 0.14 2.92 -8.46
N ARG A 91 -0.12 1.61 -8.47
CA ARG A 91 0.39 0.76 -9.55
C ARG A 91 0.04 1.56 -10.79
N PRO A 92 1.00 2.04 -11.60
CA PRO A 92 0.63 2.73 -12.82
C PRO A 92 -0.34 1.79 -13.49
N ARG A 93 -1.57 2.27 -13.72
CA ARG A 93 -2.58 1.51 -14.44
C ARG A 93 -2.06 1.44 -15.87
N TRP A 94 -1.03 0.64 -16.13
CA TRP A 94 -0.73 0.11 -17.44
C TRP A 94 -1.78 -0.96 -17.74
N ARG A 95 -3.03 -0.53 -17.80
CA ARG A 95 -4.14 -1.23 -18.42
C ARG A 95 -4.94 -0.30 -19.31
N ASP A 96 -4.26 0.68 -19.90
CA ASP A 96 -4.57 1.18 -21.24
C ASP A 96 -3.51 0.55 -22.13
N GLN A 97 -3.76 -0.71 -22.52
CA GLN A 97 -2.83 -1.53 -23.27
C GLN A 97 -3.18 -1.49 -24.75
N ASP A 98 -3.53 -0.31 -25.26
CA ASP A 98 -3.89 -0.10 -26.67
C ASP A 98 -2.71 0.39 -27.52
N ASP A 99 -1.58 0.73 -26.90
CA ASP A 99 -0.35 1.13 -27.60
C ASP A 99 0.58 -0.08 -27.90
N ARG A 100 0.05 -1.19 -28.44
CA ARG A 100 0.94 -2.22 -29.01
C ARG A 100 1.35 -1.82 -30.44
N PRO A 101 2.65 -1.54 -30.72
CA PRO A 101 3.10 -1.38 -32.09
C PRO A 101 2.85 -2.69 -32.86
N ARG A 102 2.19 -2.59 -34.01
CA ARG A 102 1.83 -3.72 -34.88
C ARG A 102 3.04 -4.27 -35.64
N TRP A 103 4.15 -4.54 -34.96
CA TRP A 103 5.31 -5.18 -35.55
C TRP A 103 6.00 -6.10 -34.54
N ARG A 104 5.93 -7.41 -34.83
CA ARG A 104 6.75 -8.55 -34.34
C ARG A 104 6.26 -9.25 -33.08
N ASP A 105 6.41 -10.56 -32.91
CA ASP A 105 7.24 -11.55 -33.60
C ASP A 105 6.56 -12.92 -33.37
N ASP A 106 6.25 -13.66 -34.44
CA ASP A 106 5.78 -15.06 -34.41
C ASP A 106 6.90 -16.04 -33.97
N ARG A 107 7.78 -15.62 -33.05
CA ARG A 107 9.02 -16.32 -32.67
C ARG A 107 8.87 -17.30 -31.51
N TYR A 108 7.68 -17.39 -30.90
CA TYR A 108 7.39 -18.46 -29.97
C TYR A 108 6.50 -19.50 -30.66
N PRO A 109 7.07 -20.59 -31.21
CA PRO A 109 6.26 -21.74 -31.55
C PRO A 109 5.55 -22.19 -30.26
N ARG A 110 4.23 -22.41 -30.34
CA ARG A 110 3.45 -22.94 -29.22
C ARG A 110 4.17 -24.18 -28.69
N ARG A 111 4.61 -24.15 -27.44
CA ARG A 111 5.16 -25.34 -26.76
C ARG A 111 4.10 -26.43 -26.79
N ASP A 112 4.36 -27.48 -27.55
CA ASP A 112 3.55 -28.68 -27.54
C ASP A 112 3.99 -29.53 -26.33
N TYR A 113 3.19 -29.47 -25.26
CA TYR A 113 3.37 -30.25 -24.04
C TYR A 113 3.41 -31.77 -24.28
N ARG A 114 3.00 -32.25 -25.46
CA ARG A 114 3.06 -33.66 -25.82
C ARG A 114 4.50 -34.16 -26.01
N ARG A 115 5.44 -33.26 -26.36
CA ARG A 115 6.86 -33.62 -26.54
C ARG A 115 7.61 -33.75 -25.22
N ASP A 116 7.31 -32.89 -24.25
CA ASP A 116 8.01 -32.90 -22.95
C ASP A 116 7.71 -34.17 -22.13
N ARG A 117 6.47 -34.71 -22.18
CA ARG A 117 6.13 -36.00 -21.54
C ARG A 117 6.95 -37.19 -22.02
N ASN A 118 7.41 -37.16 -23.28
CA ASN A 118 8.22 -38.25 -23.82
C ASN A 118 9.65 -38.18 -23.29
N TYR A 119 10.12 -37.00 -22.90
CA TYR A 119 11.44 -36.80 -22.31
C TYR A 119 11.50 -37.31 -20.86
N ASP A 120 10.47 -37.03 -20.04
CA ASP A 120 10.39 -37.52 -18.66
C ASP A 120 10.29 -39.06 -18.58
N ASN A 121 9.62 -39.70 -19.56
CA ASN A 121 9.46 -41.15 -19.60
C ASN A 121 10.72 -41.89 -20.11
N GLN A 122 11.76 -41.15 -20.50
CA GLN A 122 13.05 -41.71 -20.92
C GLN A 122 14.16 -41.45 -19.90
N ASP A 123 13.86 -40.81 -18.77
CA ASP A 123 14.84 -40.58 -17.71
C ASP A 123 15.11 -41.89 -16.95
N PRO A 124 16.34 -42.45 -17.02
CA PRO A 124 16.69 -43.70 -16.35
C PRO A 124 16.62 -43.64 -14.82
N TYR A 125 16.52 -42.42 -14.24
CA TYR A 125 16.48 -42.21 -12.79
C TYR A 125 15.07 -41.90 -12.26
N TYR A 126 14.04 -41.94 -13.10
CA TYR A 126 12.66 -41.73 -12.64
C TYR A 126 12.13 -42.97 -11.91
N GLN A 127 12.03 -42.88 -10.58
CA GLN A 127 11.31 -43.87 -9.75
C GLN A 127 9.95 -43.26 -9.36
N PRO A 128 8.82 -43.81 -9.84
CA PRO A 128 7.52 -43.33 -9.41
C PRO A 128 7.29 -43.72 -7.94
N ASP A 129 7.01 -42.72 -7.10
CA ASP A 129 6.60 -42.92 -5.71
C ASP A 129 5.19 -43.55 -5.70
N ASN A 130 5.12 -44.86 -5.47
CA ASN A 130 3.85 -45.56 -5.27
C ASN A 130 3.26 -45.19 -3.92
N TYR A 131 2.10 -44.53 -3.93
CA TYR A 131 1.18 -44.42 -2.79
C TYR A 131 -0.10 -45.18 -3.09
#